data_AF-B4W506-F1
#
_entry.id   AF-B4W506-F1
#
_cell.length_a   1.000
_cell.length_b   1.000
_cell.length_c   1.000
_cell.angle_alpha   90.00
_cell.angle_beta   90.00
_cell.angle_gamma   90.00
#
_symmetry.space_group_name_H-M   'P 1'
#
loop_
_entity.id
_entity.type
_entity.pdbx_description
1 polymer ?
#
loop_
_entity_poly.entity_id
_entity_poly.type
_entity_poly.pdbx_seq_one_letter_code
_entity_poly.pdbx_strand_id
1 'polypeptide(L)'
;MSQAAGMADKSIEEVIKASYKDSSKSGLFNNAAQAWNHTFFWNSMKSGGGGVPSGAVADKIKSDLGGYDKFKEEFKKAATSQFGSGWAWLVLDNGTLKVVNTANAVNPIALGMTPLLTCDVWEHAYYLDYQNKRPDFVEAFLNNLINWDFVNQQMAAA
;
A
#
# COMPACT_ATOMS: atom_id res chain seq x y z
N MET A 1 -6.73 19.62 -13.76
CA MET A 1 -6.67 19.92 -12.31
C MET A 1 -5.26 20.27 -11.85
N SER A 2 -4.22 19.49 -12.16
CA SER A 2 -2.81 19.81 -11.81
C SER A 2 -2.32 21.13 -12.44
N GLN A 3 -2.68 21.41 -13.70
CA GLN A 3 -2.30 22.65 -14.39
C GLN A 3 -2.90 23.91 -13.73
N ALA A 4 -4.17 23.87 -13.35
CA ALA A 4 -4.83 24.96 -12.61
C ALA A 4 -4.25 25.15 -11.19
N ALA A 5 -3.65 24.10 -10.62
CA ALA A 5 -3.00 24.15 -9.30
C ALA A 5 -1.51 24.53 -9.36
N GLY A 6 -0.95 24.82 -10.54
CA GLY A 6 0.47 25.12 -10.71
C GLY A 6 1.40 23.93 -10.43
N MET A 7 0.92 22.70 -10.64
CA MET A 7 1.65 21.47 -10.35
C MET A 7 1.77 20.54 -11.58
N ALA A 8 1.68 21.08 -12.79
CA ALA A 8 1.71 20.27 -14.02
C ALA A 8 3.06 19.56 -14.24
N ASP A 9 4.17 20.21 -13.83
CA ASP A 9 5.54 19.71 -14.06
C ASP A 9 6.11 18.93 -12.87
N LYS A 10 5.29 18.69 -11.84
CA LYS A 10 5.70 17.98 -10.62
C LYS A 10 5.49 16.48 -10.77
N SER A 11 6.32 15.69 -10.08
CA SER A 11 6.06 14.26 -9.93
C SER A 11 4.74 14.02 -9.19
N ILE A 12 4.12 12.87 -9.40
CA ILE A 12 2.86 12.53 -8.73
C ILE A 12 3.06 12.45 -7.20
N GLU A 13 4.21 12.00 -6.72
CA GLU A 13 4.59 11.99 -5.31
C GLU A 13 4.70 13.40 -4.73
N GLU A 14 5.27 14.34 -5.48
CA GLU A 14 5.34 15.74 -5.07
C GLU A 14 3.94 16.38 -5.01
N VAL A 15 3.06 16.06 -5.96
CA VAL A 15 1.66 16.50 -5.96
C VAL A 15 0.93 15.95 -4.73
N ILE A 16 1.10 14.67 -4.41
CA ILE A 16 0.50 14.03 -3.23
C ILE A 16 0.94 14.76 -1.96
N LYS A 17 2.26 14.94 -1.76
CA LYS A 17 2.79 15.62 -0.56
C LYS A 17 2.29 17.06 -0.45
N ALA A 18 2.27 17.80 -1.56
CA ALA A 18 1.88 19.21 -1.56
C ALA A 18 0.37 19.45 -1.39
N SER A 19 -0.47 18.49 -1.79
CA SER A 19 -1.93 18.62 -1.73
C SER A 19 -2.56 18.00 -0.48
N TYR A 20 -1.88 17.09 0.21
CA TYR A 20 -2.45 16.33 1.33
C TYR A 20 -3.02 17.19 2.48
N LYS A 21 -2.29 18.23 2.88
CA LYS A 21 -2.68 19.10 4.02
C LYS A 21 -3.53 20.30 3.61
N ASP A 22 -3.85 20.43 2.33
CA ASP A 22 -4.63 21.55 1.78
C ASP A 22 -6.04 21.07 1.40
N SER A 23 -7.01 21.39 2.25
CA SER A 23 -8.41 21.00 2.04
C SER A 23 -9.01 21.55 0.74
N SER A 24 -8.52 22.70 0.25
CA SER A 24 -8.92 23.28 -1.04
C SER A 24 -8.42 22.46 -2.23
N LYS A 25 -7.41 21.60 -2.03
CA LYS A 25 -6.83 20.69 -3.03
C LYS A 25 -7.24 19.23 -2.83
N SER A 26 -8.20 18.93 -1.96
CA SER A 26 -8.68 17.56 -1.67
C SER A 26 -9.02 16.76 -2.93
N GLY A 27 -9.68 17.37 -3.93
CA GLY A 27 -9.96 16.72 -5.22
C GLY A 27 -8.70 16.35 -6.00
N LEU A 28 -7.68 17.22 -6.01
CA LEU A 28 -6.39 16.93 -6.64
C LEU A 28 -5.65 15.82 -5.88
N PHE A 29 -5.61 15.90 -4.54
CA PHE A 29 -5.01 14.88 -3.68
C PHE A 29 -5.63 13.51 -3.93
N ASN A 30 -6.96 13.41 -3.85
CA ASN A 30 -7.65 12.14 -4.00
C ASN A 30 -7.35 11.47 -5.34
N ASN A 31 -7.35 12.23 -6.44
CA ASN A 31 -7.08 11.68 -7.77
C ASN A 31 -5.61 11.30 -7.96
N ALA A 32 -4.68 12.17 -7.55
CA ALA A 32 -3.24 11.89 -7.65
C ALA A 32 -2.85 10.68 -6.78
N ALA A 33 -3.33 10.65 -5.54
CA ALA A 33 -3.03 9.56 -4.63
C ALA A 33 -3.68 8.25 -5.08
N GLN A 34 -4.94 8.22 -5.53
CA GLN A 34 -5.55 6.99 -6.06
C GLN A 34 -4.85 6.48 -7.32
N ALA A 35 -4.47 7.35 -8.25
CA ALA A 35 -3.70 6.94 -9.43
C ALA A 35 -2.38 6.27 -9.02
N TRP A 36 -1.65 6.87 -8.09
CA TRP A 36 -0.42 6.30 -7.55
C TRP A 36 -0.67 4.97 -6.80
N ASN A 37 -1.68 4.92 -5.92
CA ASN A 37 -2.00 3.74 -5.11
C ASN A 37 -2.31 2.52 -5.98
N HIS A 38 -3.10 2.69 -7.05
CA HIS A 38 -3.45 1.57 -7.93
C HIS A 38 -2.24 1.12 -8.75
N THR A 39 -1.42 2.02 -9.29
CA THR A 39 -0.17 1.64 -9.95
C THR A 39 0.73 0.85 -9.01
N PHE A 40 0.85 1.28 -7.75
CA PHE A 40 1.64 0.58 -6.74
C PHE A 40 1.02 -0.80 -6.37
N PHE A 41 -0.30 -0.90 -6.32
CA PHE A 41 -1.01 -2.16 -6.06
C PHE A 41 -0.83 -3.19 -7.18
N TRP A 42 -0.91 -2.76 -8.44
CA TRP A 42 -0.65 -3.67 -9.57
C TRP A 42 0.77 -4.22 -9.52
N ASN A 43 1.77 -3.38 -9.23
CA ASN A 43 3.16 -3.81 -9.08
C ASN A 43 3.39 -4.69 -7.83
N SER A 44 2.58 -4.49 -6.79
CA SER A 44 2.55 -5.33 -5.58
C SER A 44 2.09 -6.75 -5.86
N MET A 45 1.56 -7.04 -7.05
CA MET A 45 1.09 -8.36 -7.46
C MET A 45 1.86 -8.92 -8.65
N LYS A 46 1.94 -10.25 -8.74
CA LYS A 46 2.36 -10.95 -9.96
C LYS A 46 1.65 -12.29 -10.12
N SER A 47 1.57 -12.79 -11.35
CA SER A 47 1.14 -14.17 -11.60
C SER A 47 2.10 -15.15 -10.93
N GLY A 48 1.56 -16.14 -10.21
CA GLY A 48 2.36 -17.07 -9.40
C GLY A 48 3.11 -16.39 -8.25
N GLY A 49 2.57 -15.28 -7.73
CA GLY A 49 3.10 -14.59 -6.56
C GLY A 49 2.77 -15.30 -5.24
N GLY A 50 2.86 -14.55 -4.15
CA GLY A 50 2.66 -15.06 -2.80
C GLY A 50 3.87 -15.83 -2.28
N GLY A 51 3.62 -16.86 -1.47
CA GLY A 51 4.69 -17.56 -0.75
C GLY A 51 5.35 -16.69 0.31
N VAL A 52 6.53 -17.11 0.79
CA VAL A 52 7.32 -16.37 1.79
C VAL A 52 8.28 -15.37 1.13
N PRO A 53 8.55 -14.22 1.75
CA PRO A 53 9.55 -13.28 1.25
C PRO A 53 10.94 -13.92 1.23
N SER A 54 11.79 -13.43 0.34
CA SER A 54 13.22 -13.75 0.28
C SER A 54 14.05 -12.46 0.27
N GLY A 55 15.36 -12.57 0.46
CA GLY A 55 16.27 -11.43 0.44
C GLY A 55 16.13 -10.51 1.65
N ALA A 56 16.56 -9.26 1.50
CA ALA A 56 16.69 -8.34 2.61
C ALA A 56 15.34 -8.04 3.30
N VAL A 57 14.22 -8.09 2.57
CA VAL A 57 12.90 -7.87 3.19
C VAL A 57 12.51 -9.02 4.13
N ALA A 58 12.92 -10.25 3.83
CA ALA A 58 12.66 -11.39 4.70
C ALA A 58 13.39 -11.26 6.04
N ASP A 59 14.66 -10.85 5.99
CA ASP A 59 15.47 -10.59 7.19
C ASP A 59 14.86 -9.47 8.03
N LYS A 60 14.38 -8.41 7.38
CA LYS A 60 13.79 -7.27 8.06
C LYS A 60 12.40 -7.54 8.63
N ILE A 61 11.57 -8.34 7.94
CA ILE A 61 10.31 -8.86 8.51
C ILE A 61 10.59 -9.71 9.75
N LYS A 62 11.65 -10.52 9.72
CA LYS A 62 12.06 -11.32 10.88
C LYS A 62 12.51 -10.44 12.06
N SER A 63 13.32 -9.41 11.81
CA SER A 63 13.84 -8.54 12.87
C SER A 63 12.78 -7.63 13.47
N ASP A 64 11.96 -7.01 12.62
CA ASP A 64 11.11 -5.88 13.03
C ASP A 64 9.68 -6.32 13.38
N LEU A 65 9.17 -7.36 12.70
CA LEU A 65 7.79 -7.82 12.82
C LEU A 65 7.68 -9.18 13.51
N GLY A 66 8.80 -9.81 13.89
CA GLY A 66 8.79 -11.12 14.56
C GLY A 66 8.58 -12.31 13.62
N GLY A 67 8.80 -12.13 12.31
CA GLY A 67 8.74 -13.20 11.31
C GLY A 67 7.51 -13.16 10.41
N TYR A 68 7.53 -14.00 9.37
CA TYR A 68 6.53 -13.94 8.30
C TYR A 68 5.11 -14.24 8.76
N ASP A 69 4.91 -15.19 9.67
CA ASP A 69 3.57 -15.49 10.18
C ASP A 69 2.98 -14.32 10.98
N LYS A 70 3.82 -13.61 11.75
CA LYS A 70 3.40 -12.43 12.49
C LYS A 70 3.09 -11.27 11.55
N PHE A 71 3.90 -11.07 10.51
CA PHE A 71 3.60 -10.13 9.43
C PHE A 71 2.24 -10.42 8.78
N LYS A 72 1.95 -11.67 8.38
CA LYS A 72 0.65 -12.03 7.76
C LYS A 72 -0.52 -11.73 8.69
N GLU A 73 -0.39 -12.06 9.97
CA GLU A 73 -1.42 -11.78 10.98
C GLU A 73 -1.70 -10.28 11.07
N GLU A 74 -0.64 -9.47 11.22
CA GLU A 74 -0.75 -8.01 11.33
C GLU A 74 -1.28 -7.37 10.06
N PHE A 75 -0.80 -7.80 8.89
CA PHE A 75 -1.24 -7.30 7.59
C PHE A 75 -2.71 -7.63 7.33
N LYS A 76 -3.12 -8.89 7.57
CA LYS A 76 -4.53 -9.30 7.45
C LYS A 76 -5.41 -8.53 8.42
N LYS A 77 -4.96 -8.30 9.65
CA LYS A 77 -5.67 -7.49 10.63
C LYS A 77 -5.84 -6.05 10.14
N ALA A 78 -4.77 -5.39 9.70
CA ALA A 78 -4.82 -4.01 9.22
C ALA A 78 -5.76 -3.84 8.02
N ALA A 79 -5.70 -4.78 7.06
CA ALA A 79 -6.56 -4.79 5.87
C ALA A 79 -8.05 -5.01 6.21
N THR A 80 -8.34 -5.94 7.13
CA THR A 80 -9.73 -6.26 7.50
C THR A 80 -10.34 -5.27 8.49
N SER A 81 -9.54 -4.62 9.33
CA SER A 81 -10.00 -3.62 10.29
C SER A 81 -10.15 -2.21 9.72
N GLN A 82 -9.70 -1.95 8.48
CA GLN A 82 -9.93 -0.68 7.81
C GLN A 82 -11.43 -0.51 7.55
N PHE A 83 -12.10 0.33 8.31
CA PHE A 83 -13.53 0.57 8.10
C PHE A 83 -13.76 1.39 6.82
N GLY A 84 -14.74 0.98 6.01
CA GLY A 84 -15.01 1.58 4.71
C GLY A 84 -13.91 1.30 3.69
N SER A 85 -13.66 2.30 2.84
CA SER A 85 -12.67 2.28 1.77
C SER A 85 -11.27 2.62 2.27
N GLY A 86 -10.25 1.94 1.73
CA GLY A 86 -8.87 2.22 2.10
C GLY A 86 -7.88 1.18 1.62
N TRP A 87 -6.71 1.18 2.26
CA TRP A 87 -5.56 0.40 1.85
C TRP A 87 -4.82 -0.16 3.07
N ALA A 88 -4.23 -1.34 2.95
CA ALA A 88 -3.24 -1.85 3.91
C ALA A 88 -1.84 -1.78 3.31
N TRP A 89 -0.83 -1.53 4.16
CA TRP A 89 0.53 -1.27 3.71
C TRP A 89 1.56 -1.98 4.58
N LEU A 90 2.62 -2.47 3.93
CA LEU A 90 3.93 -2.64 4.56
C LEU A 90 4.74 -1.39 4.22
N VAL A 91 5.30 -0.74 5.23
CA VAL A 91 6.06 0.50 5.06
C VAL A 91 7.39 0.42 5.80
N LEU A 92 8.37 1.18 5.32
CA LEU A 92 9.54 1.55 6.08
C LEU A 92 9.30 2.94 6.69
N ASP A 93 9.34 3.02 8.01
CA ASP A 93 9.22 4.26 8.77
C ASP A 93 10.47 4.44 9.62
N ASN A 94 11.27 5.45 9.27
CA ASN A 94 12.55 5.74 9.95
C ASN A 94 13.44 4.49 10.10
N GLY A 95 13.54 3.69 9.04
CA GLY A 95 14.35 2.49 9.02
C GLY A 95 13.75 1.26 9.72
N THR A 96 12.51 1.33 10.21
CA THR A 96 11.80 0.19 10.83
C THR A 96 10.59 -0.22 9.99
N LEU A 97 10.39 -1.52 9.77
CA LEU A 97 9.18 -1.99 9.10
C LEU A 97 7.95 -1.85 10.00
N LYS A 98 6.85 -1.40 9.41
CA LYS A 98 5.54 -1.32 10.07
C LYS A 98 4.45 -1.78 9.12
N VAL A 99 3.41 -2.36 9.71
CA VAL A 99 2.13 -2.58 9.03
C VAL A 99 1.18 -1.45 9.43
N VAL A 100 0.59 -0.78 8.44
CA VAL A 100 -0.38 0.31 8.66
C VAL A 100 -1.57 0.17 7.72
N ASN A 101 -2.70 0.80 8.04
CA ASN A 101 -3.80 1.02 7.11
C ASN A 101 -4.08 2.50 6.94
N THR A 102 -4.74 2.85 5.84
CA THR A 102 -5.11 4.24 5.53
C THR A 102 -6.50 4.29 4.94
N ALA A 103 -7.23 5.37 5.27
CA ALA A 103 -8.57 5.60 4.76
C ALA A 103 -8.55 6.27 3.39
N ASN A 104 -9.51 5.89 2.54
CA ASN A 104 -9.74 6.47 1.21
C ASN A 104 -8.46 6.50 0.35
N ALA A 105 -8.01 7.69 -0.06
CA ALA A 105 -6.86 7.87 -0.93
C ALA A 105 -5.54 8.08 -0.16
N VAL A 106 -5.59 8.21 1.17
CA VAL A 106 -4.39 8.46 1.97
C VAL A 106 -3.39 7.33 1.77
N ASN A 107 -2.11 7.68 1.62
CA ASN A 107 -1.03 6.72 1.42
C ASN A 107 0.23 7.09 2.22
N PRO A 108 1.19 6.17 2.37
CA PRO A 108 2.40 6.38 3.18
C PRO A 108 3.24 7.59 2.75
N ILE A 109 3.26 7.93 1.46
CA ILE A 109 4.00 9.09 0.94
C ILE A 109 3.52 10.40 1.56
N ALA A 110 2.19 10.56 1.69
CA ALA A 110 1.59 11.72 2.33
C ALA A 110 1.94 11.84 3.82
N LEU A 111 2.28 10.70 4.45
CA LEU A 111 2.61 10.58 5.86
C LEU A 111 4.13 10.57 6.13
N GLY A 112 4.95 10.71 5.09
CA GLY A 112 6.42 10.72 5.21
C GLY A 112 7.04 9.33 5.42
N MET A 113 6.32 8.26 5.10
CA MET A 113 6.79 6.88 5.17
C MET A 113 7.07 6.34 3.77
N THR A 114 7.95 5.34 3.67
CA THR A 114 8.27 4.68 2.39
C THR A 114 7.38 3.45 2.20
N PRO A 115 6.50 3.42 1.19
CA PRO A 115 5.65 2.26 0.90
C PRO A 115 6.45 1.13 0.24
N LEU A 116 6.23 -0.10 0.71
CA LEU A 116 6.90 -1.31 0.18
C LEU A 116 5.91 -2.31 -0.44
N LEU A 117 4.73 -2.47 0.16
CA LEU A 117 3.64 -3.32 -0.32
C LEU A 117 2.31 -2.64 -0.05
N THR A 118 1.32 -2.83 -0.91
CA THR A 118 -0.07 -2.44 -0.63
C THR A 118 -1.08 -3.50 -0.99
N CYS A 119 -2.25 -3.45 -0.35
CA CYS A 119 -3.45 -4.20 -0.71
C CYS A 119 -4.64 -3.24 -0.72
N ASP A 120 -5.34 -3.16 -1.86
CA ASP A 120 -6.58 -2.39 -2.00
C ASP A 120 -7.72 -3.08 -1.28
N VAL A 121 -8.35 -2.40 -0.31
CA VAL A 121 -9.53 -2.90 0.41
C VAL A 121 -10.76 -2.03 0.18
N TRP A 122 -10.76 -1.19 -0.86
CA TRP A 122 -12.00 -0.69 -1.45
C TRP A 122 -12.81 -1.86 -1.99
N GLU A 123 -14.13 -1.83 -1.82
CA GLU A 123 -14.99 -2.95 -2.22
C GLU A 123 -14.83 -3.29 -3.71
N HIS A 124 -14.63 -2.31 -4.59
CA HIS A 124 -14.42 -2.56 -6.02
C HIS A 124 -13.23 -3.50 -6.32
N ALA A 125 -12.24 -3.61 -5.43
CA ALA A 125 -11.06 -4.43 -5.64
C ALA A 125 -11.36 -5.93 -5.50
N TYR A 126 -12.43 -6.30 -4.81
CA TYR A 126 -12.73 -7.69 -4.47
C TYR A 126 -14.20 -8.08 -4.60
N TYR A 127 -15.13 -7.14 -4.79
CA TYR A 127 -16.56 -7.45 -4.64
C TYR A 127 -17.08 -8.45 -5.68
N LEU A 128 -16.56 -8.42 -6.90
CA LEU A 128 -16.98 -9.35 -7.96
C LEU A 128 -16.55 -10.79 -7.66
N ASP A 129 -15.42 -10.98 -7.00
CA ASP A 129 -14.85 -12.31 -6.73
C ASP A 129 -15.20 -12.83 -5.32
N TYR A 130 -15.32 -11.93 -4.33
CA TYR A 130 -15.45 -12.28 -2.90
C TYR A 130 -16.66 -11.66 -2.20
N GLN A 131 -17.37 -10.72 -2.83
CA GLN A 131 -18.51 -9.99 -2.25
C GLN A 131 -18.16 -9.41 -0.86
N ASN A 132 -18.83 -9.86 0.22
CA ASN A 132 -18.59 -9.38 1.58
C ASN A 132 -17.37 -10.03 2.27
N LYS A 133 -16.71 -11.00 1.62
CA LYS A 133 -15.63 -11.81 2.20
C LYS A 133 -14.27 -11.15 2.04
N ARG A 134 -14.12 -9.90 2.49
CA ARG A 134 -12.84 -9.20 2.52
C ARG A 134 -11.71 -10.02 3.18
N PRO A 135 -11.92 -10.73 4.30
CA PRO A 135 -10.87 -11.55 4.90
C PRO A 135 -10.32 -12.64 3.96
N ASP A 136 -11.18 -13.26 3.15
CA ASP A 136 -10.81 -14.32 2.21
C ASP A 136 -10.04 -13.75 1.02
N PHE A 137 -10.44 -12.57 0.53
CA PHE A 137 -9.70 -11.83 -0.49
C PHE A 137 -8.27 -11.49 -0.03
N VAL A 138 -8.12 -10.92 1.17
CA VAL A 138 -6.81 -10.54 1.70
C VAL A 138 -5.93 -11.77 1.92
N GLU A 139 -6.52 -12.88 2.35
CA GLU A 139 -5.80 -14.15 2.49
C GLU A 139 -5.35 -14.70 1.13
N ALA A 140 -6.18 -14.62 0.11
CA ALA A 140 -5.80 -15.01 -1.25
C ALA A 140 -4.67 -14.12 -1.79
N PHE A 141 -4.72 -12.81 -1.54
CA PHE A 141 -3.65 -11.87 -1.88
C PHE A 141 -2.32 -12.25 -1.21
N LEU A 142 -2.32 -12.44 0.11
CA LEU A 142 -1.12 -12.82 0.87
C LEU A 142 -0.52 -14.15 0.41
N ASN A 143 -1.36 -15.14 0.12
CA ASN A 143 -0.89 -16.48 -0.19
C ASN A 143 -0.44 -16.64 -1.64
N ASN A 144 -1.04 -15.90 -2.59
CA ASN A 144 -0.93 -16.22 -4.01
C ASN A 144 -0.55 -15.05 -4.93
N LEU A 145 -0.61 -13.80 -4.47
CA LEU A 145 -0.47 -12.64 -5.38
C LEU A 145 0.75 -11.77 -5.11
N ILE A 146 1.23 -11.68 -3.86
CA ILE A 146 2.32 -10.75 -3.51
C ILE A 146 3.55 -10.93 -4.41
N ASN A 147 4.02 -9.81 -4.96
CA ASN A 147 5.28 -9.73 -5.70
C ASN A 147 6.44 -9.33 -4.77
N TRP A 148 7.05 -10.30 -4.11
CA TRP A 148 8.19 -10.05 -3.20
C TRP A 148 9.43 -9.45 -3.90
N ASP A 149 9.58 -9.62 -5.21
CA ASP A 149 10.68 -9.00 -5.96
C ASP A 149 10.50 -7.48 -6.01
N PHE A 150 9.26 -7.02 -6.25
CA PHE A 150 8.93 -5.60 -6.20
C PHE A 150 9.11 -5.02 -4.79
N VAL A 151 8.69 -5.75 -3.75
CA VAL A 151 8.90 -5.30 -2.36
C VAL A 151 10.39 -5.12 -2.05
N ASN A 152 11.24 -6.05 -2.48
CA ASN A 152 12.70 -5.92 -2.33
C ASN A 152 13.26 -4.75 -3.15
N GLN A 153 12.78 -4.52 -4.37
CA GLN A 153 13.17 -3.37 -5.17
C GLN A 153 12.84 -2.04 -4.48
N GLN A 154 11.62 -1.92 -3.93
CA GLN A 154 11.20 -0.74 -3.18
C GLN A 154 12.07 -0.53 -1.94
N MET A 155 12.42 -1.61 -1.24
CA MET A 155 13.26 -1.52 -0.05
C MET A 155 14.72 -1.17 -0.37
N ALA A 156 15.26 -1.61 -1.51
CA ALA A 156 16.60 -1.24 -1.96
C ALA A 156 16.70 0.22 -2.41
N ALA A 157 15.57 0.82 -2.83
CA ALA A 157 15.48 2.22 -3.23
C ALA A 157 15.10 3.16 -2.06
N ALA A 158 14.87 2.62 -0.86
CA ALA A 158 14.38 3.33 0.31
C ALA A 158 15.49 4.05 1.11
#